data_AF-A0A1R3JP68-F1
#
_entry.id   AF-A0A1R3JP68-F1
#
_cell.length_a   1.000
_cell.length_b   1.000
_cell.length_c   1.000
_cell.angle_alpha   90.00
_cell.angle_beta   90.00
_cell.angle_gamma   90.00
#
_symmetry.space_group_name_H-M   'P 1'
#
loop_
_entity.id
_entity.type
_entity.pdbx_description
1 polymer ?
#
loop_
_entity_poly.entity_id
_entity_poly.type
_entity_poly.pdbx_seq_one_letter_code
_entity_poly.pdbx_strand_id
1 'polypeptide(L)'
;MDNQRSWGLDAQKEGSPPIHHCRWGDSFGGDPDARMLATFRKSSNPSISVVTLANMVIKAFLIYIFLCQLSLNTEAAVVYLFNYCEPNTTTYVNSSTYQRNLNSLLSSLRSNSTRQTGFYNLTVGTNPPNIVYGLFLCRGDVTKATCQECVSDAAGRLLQLCPNRKIALITYDECTLCNASFFSEWQSDPQV
;
A
#
# COMPACT_ATOMS: atom_id res chain seq x y z
N MET A 1 51.39 -22.57 -45.20
CA MET A 1 50.14 -21.80 -45.09
C MET A 1 49.85 -21.64 -43.59
N ASP A 2 50.55 -20.82 -42.83
CA ASP A 2 50.95 -19.40 -43.02
C ASP A 2 49.72 -18.48 -43.11
N ASN A 3 49.38 -17.56 -42.19
CA ASN A 3 50.08 -16.72 -41.18
C ASN A 3 50.40 -15.28 -41.63
N GLN A 4 49.48 -14.35 -41.34
CA GLN A 4 49.69 -12.92 -41.01
C GLN A 4 48.34 -12.43 -40.42
N ARG A 5 48.21 -12.06 -39.13
CA ARG A 5 48.75 -10.90 -38.36
C ARG A 5 48.26 -9.57 -38.95
N SER A 6 47.50 -8.72 -38.22
CA SER A 6 47.78 -8.07 -36.91
C SER A 6 48.91 -7.03 -37.04
N TRP A 7 48.91 -5.83 -36.44
CA TRP A 7 48.33 -5.32 -35.17
C TRP A 7 47.73 -3.90 -35.39
N GLY A 8 47.21 -3.09 -34.44
CA GLY A 8 47.06 -3.07 -32.98
C GLY A 8 46.41 -1.70 -32.60
N LEU A 9 46.25 -1.18 -31.38
CA LEU A 9 46.57 -1.49 -29.97
C LEU A 9 45.60 -0.60 -29.11
N ASP A 10 45.31 -0.74 -27.80
CA ASP A 10 45.43 -1.82 -26.80
C ASP A 10 44.51 -1.45 -25.59
N ALA A 11 43.83 -2.43 -24.96
CA ALA A 11 44.06 -2.95 -23.59
C ALA A 11 43.54 -2.08 -22.39
N GLN A 12 42.52 -2.53 -21.61
CA GLN A 12 42.59 -3.35 -20.36
C GLN A 12 42.85 -2.53 -19.06
N LYS A 13 42.46 -2.88 -17.82
CA LYS A 13 41.68 -4.01 -17.23
C LYS A 13 41.26 -3.71 -15.76
N GLU A 14 40.27 -4.46 -15.22
CA GLU A 14 40.06 -4.85 -13.79
C GLU A 14 39.90 -3.72 -12.71
N GLY A 15 39.31 -3.93 -11.52
CA GLY A 15 38.59 -5.07 -10.92
C GLY A 15 37.98 -4.71 -9.53
N SER A 16 37.23 -5.64 -8.90
CA SER A 16 36.52 -5.47 -7.60
C SER A 16 36.92 -6.57 -6.58
N PRO A 17 36.48 -6.58 -5.28
CA PRO A 17 35.82 -5.55 -4.46
C PRO A 17 36.78 -4.99 -3.37
N PRO A 18 36.86 -5.33 -2.04
CA PRO A 18 36.04 -6.15 -1.11
C PRO A 18 35.43 -5.31 0.07
N ILE A 19 35.29 -5.90 1.28
CA ILE A 19 34.82 -5.32 2.56
C ILE A 19 35.80 -5.75 3.68
N HIS A 20 36.00 -4.99 4.77
CA HIS A 20 36.08 -5.45 6.19
C HIS A 20 36.74 -4.45 7.18
N HIS A 21 36.23 -4.47 8.43
CA HIS A 21 36.80 -4.01 9.72
C HIS A 21 37.70 -2.76 9.83
N CYS A 22 37.19 -1.75 10.55
CA CYS A 22 38.03 -0.83 11.33
C CYS A 22 38.42 -1.46 12.67
N ARG A 23 39.70 -1.77 12.88
CA ARG A 23 40.32 -2.02 14.19
C ARG A 23 41.70 -1.38 14.18
N TRP A 24 41.96 -0.46 15.10
CA TRP A 24 43.28 0.13 15.32
C TRP A 24 43.72 -0.14 16.75
N GLY A 25 44.99 -0.50 16.90
CA GLY A 25 45.68 -0.64 18.17
C GLY A 25 47.10 -0.10 18.02
N ASP A 26 47.46 0.80 18.93
CA ASP A 26 48.77 1.07 19.54
C ASP A 26 50.07 1.06 18.71
N SER A 27 50.79 2.19 18.84
CA SER A 27 52.26 2.31 18.86
C SER A 27 53.07 2.03 17.58
N PHE A 28 53.65 3.08 17.01
CA PHE A 28 55.04 3.58 17.18
C PHE A 28 55.07 5.02 16.58
N GLY A 29 55.85 6.02 16.97
CA GLY A 29 57.28 6.03 17.35
C GLY A 29 58.14 6.23 16.09
N GLY A 30 58.76 7.38 15.78
CA GLY A 30 58.73 8.71 16.39
C GLY A 30 60.09 9.43 16.22
N ASP A 31 60.11 10.65 15.68
CA ASP A 31 61.30 11.56 15.63
C ASP A 31 60.83 13.03 15.37
N PRO A 32 61.66 14.11 15.39
CA PRO A 32 61.30 15.28 16.19
C PRO A 32 61.32 16.65 15.46
N ASP A 33 61.05 17.70 16.24
CA ASP A 33 61.37 19.11 15.98
C ASP A 33 60.90 19.77 14.67
N ALA A 34 59.61 19.63 14.36
CA ALA A 34 58.89 20.64 13.57
C ALA A 34 58.25 21.71 14.49
N ARG A 35 59.06 22.62 15.03
CA ARG A 35 58.63 23.74 15.89
C ARG A 35 57.81 24.83 15.16
N MET A 36 56.63 24.48 14.66
CA MET A 36 55.59 25.48 14.40
C MET A 36 54.72 25.66 15.65
N LEU A 37 54.91 26.78 16.34
CA LEU A 37 53.94 27.29 17.32
C LEU A 37 52.71 27.84 16.60
N ALA A 38 51.95 26.94 15.98
CA ALA A 38 50.57 27.19 15.59
C ALA A 38 49.78 27.43 16.88
N THR A 39 49.68 28.69 17.29
CA THR A 39 48.80 29.12 18.39
C THR A 39 47.37 28.90 17.93
N PHE A 40 46.84 27.71 18.23
CA PHE A 40 45.41 27.43 18.16
C PHE A 40 44.69 28.42 19.08
N ARG A 41 44.29 29.56 18.51
CA ARG A 41 43.25 30.41 19.08
C ARG A 41 42.03 29.52 19.23
N LYS A 42 41.78 29.06 20.45
CA LYS A 42 40.50 28.53 20.85
C LYS A 42 39.47 29.61 20.56
N SER A 43 38.74 29.47 19.44
CA SER A 43 37.70 30.40 19.02
C SER A 43 36.44 30.19 19.87
N SER A 44 36.60 30.36 21.19
CA SER A 44 35.50 30.43 22.13
C SER A 44 34.83 31.79 21.97
N ASN A 45 34.00 31.93 20.94
CA ASN A 45 33.08 33.05 20.77
C ASN A 45 32.11 33.05 21.97
N PRO A 46 32.20 34.02 22.91
CA PRO A 46 31.53 33.91 24.20
C PRO A 46 30.18 34.62 24.19
N SER A 47 29.13 33.91 23.72
CA SER A 47 27.74 34.41 23.81
C SER A 47 26.69 33.30 23.73
N ILE A 48 26.93 32.23 22.98
CA ILE A 48 26.01 31.09 22.91
C ILE A 48 26.28 30.15 24.10
N SER A 49 25.44 30.25 25.13
CA SER A 49 25.48 29.33 26.28
C SER A 49 25.25 27.88 25.85
N VAL A 50 25.80 26.92 26.60
CA VAL A 50 25.49 25.48 26.44
C VAL A 50 23.99 25.23 26.57
N VAL A 51 23.28 26.01 27.39
CA VAL A 51 21.81 26.00 27.51
C VAL A 51 21.15 26.42 26.20
N THR A 52 21.71 27.39 25.48
CA THR A 52 21.22 27.85 24.18
C THR A 52 21.41 26.77 23.10
N LEU A 53 22.56 26.09 23.09
CA LEU A 53 22.81 24.95 22.18
C LEU A 53 21.86 23.78 22.48
N ALA A 54 21.67 23.41 23.75
CA ALA A 54 20.72 22.39 24.14
C ALA A 54 19.29 22.75 23.70
N ASN A 55 18.86 24.00 23.90
CA ASN A 55 17.56 24.49 23.44
C ASN A 55 17.40 24.47 21.91
N MET A 56 18.47 24.69 21.14
CA MET A 56 18.45 24.53 19.68
C MET A 56 18.27 23.06 19.28
N VAL A 57 19.01 22.14 19.91
CA VAL A 57 18.90 20.69 19.64
C VAL A 57 17.51 20.15 20.02
N ILE A 58 16.98 20.53 21.19
CA ILE A 58 15.64 20.14 21.63
C ILE A 58 14.58 20.65 20.64
N LYS A 59 14.67 21.92 20.20
CA LYS A 59 13.76 22.46 19.18
C LYS A 59 13.88 21.73 17.83
N ALA A 60 15.09 21.39 17.39
CA ALA A 60 15.31 20.61 16.17
C ALA A 60 14.68 19.21 16.27
N PHE A 61 14.81 18.52 17.41
CA PHE A 61 14.15 17.23 17.67
C PHE A 61 12.61 17.37 17.69
N LEU A 62 12.07 18.39 18.35
CA LEU A 62 10.62 18.63 18.37
C LEU A 62 10.06 18.95 16.97
N ILE A 63 10.79 19.74 16.17
CA ILE A 63 10.46 20.03 14.77
C ILE A 63 10.53 18.74 13.92
N TYR A 64 11.56 17.92 14.09
CA TYR A 64 11.69 16.64 13.39
C TYR A 64 10.56 15.68 13.73
N ILE A 65 10.18 15.57 15.02
CA ILE A 65 9.03 14.77 15.46
C ILE A 65 7.74 15.32 14.84
N PHE A 66 7.52 16.64 14.85
CA PHE A 66 6.33 17.27 14.26
C PHE A 66 6.25 17.03 12.74
N LEU A 67 7.35 17.20 12.01
CA LEU A 67 7.44 16.88 10.58
C LEU A 67 7.17 15.39 10.32
N CYS A 68 7.67 14.50 11.18
CA CYS A 68 7.41 13.07 11.11
C CYS A 68 5.91 12.75 11.30
N GLN A 69 5.23 13.39 12.26
CA GLN A 69 3.78 13.30 12.40
C GLN A 69 3.03 13.82 11.15
N LEU A 70 3.51 14.89 10.51
CA LEU A 70 2.94 15.35 9.24
C LEU A 70 3.10 14.32 8.10
N SER A 71 4.22 13.60 8.04
CA SER A 71 4.42 12.50 7.07
C SER A 71 3.66 11.21 7.39
N LEU A 72 3.17 11.04 8.62
CA LEU A 72 2.37 9.87 9.04
C LEU A 72 0.86 10.07 8.82
N ASN A 73 0.43 11.08 8.07
CA ASN A 73 -0.94 11.21 7.58
C ASN A 73 -1.23 10.23 6.42
N THR A 74 -1.01 8.93 6.66
CA THR A 74 -1.59 7.87 5.85
C THR A 74 -3.07 7.78 6.20
N GLU A 75 -3.90 8.47 5.42
CA GLU A 75 -5.30 8.08 5.25
C GLU A 75 -5.31 6.58 4.89
N ALA A 76 -6.16 5.79 5.56
CA ALA A 76 -6.16 4.33 5.48
C ALA A 76 -6.87 3.85 4.20
N ALA A 77 -6.38 4.34 3.06
CA ALA A 77 -6.99 4.20 1.75
C ALA A 77 -7.12 2.72 1.34
N VAL A 78 -8.35 2.33 1.06
CA VAL A 78 -8.74 0.93 0.85
C VAL A 78 -8.04 0.29 -0.36
N VAL A 79 -7.35 -0.83 -0.13
CA VAL A 79 -6.46 -1.47 -1.11
C VAL A 79 -7.25 -2.44 -1.99
N TYR A 80 -7.55 -2.02 -3.21
CA TYR A 80 -8.14 -2.88 -4.24
C TYR A 80 -7.21 -4.06 -4.59
N LEU A 81 -7.74 -5.29 -4.58
CA LEU A 81 -7.00 -6.50 -4.93
C LEU A 81 -7.40 -7.04 -6.31
N PHE A 82 -8.67 -7.42 -6.48
CA PHE A 82 -9.16 -8.00 -7.75
C PHE A 82 -10.68 -7.91 -7.92
N ASN A 83 -11.15 -8.18 -9.14
CA ASN A 83 -12.55 -8.41 -9.44
C ASN A 83 -12.72 -9.76 -10.19
N TYR A 84 -13.79 -10.48 -9.88
CA TYR A 84 -14.26 -11.61 -10.69
C TYR A 84 -15.64 -11.27 -11.26
N CYS A 85 -15.79 -11.42 -12.58
CA CYS A 85 -17.03 -11.17 -13.29
C CYS A 85 -17.39 -12.43 -14.07
N GLU A 86 -18.49 -13.09 -13.72
CA GLU A 86 -18.80 -14.41 -14.24
C GLU A 86 -18.99 -14.40 -15.77
N PRO A 87 -18.11 -15.07 -16.55
CA PRO A 87 -18.15 -15.00 -18.01
C PRO A 87 -19.35 -15.73 -18.63
N ASN A 88 -19.85 -16.81 -18.00
CA ASN A 88 -20.73 -17.79 -18.65
C ASN A 88 -22.19 -17.79 -18.16
N THR A 89 -22.57 -16.91 -17.22
CA THR A 89 -23.96 -16.80 -16.74
C THR A 89 -24.78 -15.72 -17.46
N THR A 90 -26.09 -15.68 -17.18
CA THR A 90 -27.01 -14.71 -17.80
C THR A 90 -26.57 -13.27 -17.53
N THR A 91 -26.50 -12.46 -18.59
CA THR A 91 -26.38 -11.01 -18.47
C THR A 91 -27.73 -10.37 -18.14
N TYR A 92 -27.72 -9.09 -17.73
CA TYR A 92 -28.92 -8.26 -17.64
C TYR A 92 -28.91 -7.16 -18.69
N VAL A 93 -30.10 -6.71 -19.11
CA VAL A 93 -30.26 -5.58 -20.05
C VAL A 93 -30.19 -4.26 -19.27
N ASN A 94 -29.53 -3.24 -19.84
CA ASN A 94 -29.53 -1.89 -19.26
C ASN A 94 -30.96 -1.33 -19.12
N SER A 95 -31.17 -0.50 -18.10
CA SER A 95 -32.46 0.04 -17.66
C SER A 95 -33.51 -1.00 -17.21
N SER A 96 -33.14 -2.28 -17.11
CA SER A 96 -34.06 -3.34 -16.64
C SER A 96 -34.42 -3.24 -15.16
N THR A 97 -35.49 -3.92 -14.77
CA THR A 97 -35.86 -4.09 -13.35
C THR A 97 -34.75 -4.81 -12.56
N TYR A 98 -34.01 -5.74 -13.16
CA TYR A 98 -32.83 -6.33 -12.52
C TYR A 98 -31.77 -5.26 -12.18
N GLN A 99 -31.43 -4.36 -13.11
CA GLN A 99 -30.44 -3.30 -12.83
C GLN A 99 -30.93 -2.32 -11.75
N ARG A 100 -32.23 -1.98 -11.74
CA ARG A 100 -32.82 -1.16 -10.65
C ARG A 100 -32.74 -1.85 -9.29
N ASN A 101 -33.00 -3.17 -9.26
CA ASN A 101 -32.87 -3.97 -8.03
C ASN A 101 -31.41 -4.10 -7.57
N LEU A 102 -30.45 -4.24 -8.50
CA LEU A 102 -29.02 -4.25 -8.21
C LEU A 102 -28.54 -2.90 -7.65
N ASN A 103 -28.95 -1.78 -8.26
CA ASN A 103 -28.63 -0.44 -7.75
C ASN A 103 -29.19 -0.21 -6.33
N SER A 104 -30.42 -0.69 -6.06
CA SER A 104 -31.02 -0.66 -4.73
C SER A 104 -30.25 -1.52 -3.74
N LEU A 105 -29.91 -2.75 -4.11
CA LEU A 105 -29.11 -3.67 -3.29
C LEU A 105 -27.74 -3.06 -2.93
N LEU A 106 -27.01 -2.53 -3.91
CA LEU A 106 -25.72 -1.88 -3.67
C LEU A 106 -25.85 -0.69 -2.71
N SER A 107 -26.90 0.13 -2.86
CA SER A 107 -27.20 1.22 -1.92
C SER A 107 -27.46 0.73 -0.49
N SER A 108 -28.23 -0.34 -0.34
CA SER A 108 -28.52 -0.96 0.96
C SER A 108 -27.33 -1.69 1.59
N LEU A 109 -26.42 -2.26 0.80
CA LEU A 109 -25.14 -2.79 1.29
C LEU A 109 -24.27 -1.65 1.84
N ARG A 110 -24.12 -0.53 1.11
CA ARG A 110 -23.39 0.65 1.59
C ARG A 110 -23.93 1.17 2.93
N SER A 111 -25.25 1.32 3.07
CA SER A 111 -25.83 1.85 4.31
C SER A 111 -25.75 0.88 5.51
N ASN A 112 -25.61 -0.43 5.26
CA ASN A 112 -25.44 -1.45 6.31
C ASN A 112 -23.97 -1.79 6.63
N SER A 113 -22.99 -1.16 5.96
CA SER A 113 -21.55 -1.39 6.20
C SER A 113 -21.09 -1.15 7.64
N THR A 114 -21.74 -0.24 8.38
CA THR A 114 -21.37 0.14 9.76
C THR A 114 -21.78 -0.86 10.84
N ARG A 115 -22.27 -2.05 10.47
CA ARG A 115 -22.71 -3.10 11.41
C ARG A 115 -21.54 -3.70 12.17
N GLN A 116 -21.75 -4.01 13.45
CA GLN A 116 -20.74 -4.63 14.32
C GLN A 116 -20.28 -6.03 13.84
N THR A 117 -21.08 -6.71 13.02
CA THR A 117 -20.79 -8.04 12.48
C THR A 117 -19.72 -8.05 11.39
N GLY A 118 -19.33 -6.90 10.83
CA GLY A 118 -18.50 -6.83 9.62
C GLY A 118 -19.15 -7.47 8.38
N PHE A 119 -20.40 -7.93 8.49
CA PHE A 119 -21.09 -8.74 7.48
C PHE A 119 -22.57 -8.35 7.40
N TYR A 120 -23.10 -8.34 6.18
CA TYR A 120 -24.51 -8.21 5.88
C TYR A 120 -24.83 -8.87 4.53
N ASN A 121 -26.01 -9.49 4.43
CA ASN A 121 -26.56 -9.99 3.18
C ASN A 121 -27.97 -9.42 2.95
N LEU A 122 -28.37 -9.37 1.68
CA LEU A 122 -29.66 -8.85 1.25
C LEU A 122 -30.15 -9.56 -0.01
N THR A 123 -31.46 -9.64 -0.18
CA THR A 123 -32.12 -10.01 -1.43
C THR A 123 -33.07 -8.89 -1.84
N VAL A 124 -33.04 -8.47 -3.11
CA VAL A 124 -33.91 -7.43 -3.68
C VAL A 124 -34.65 -7.96 -4.90
N GLY A 125 -35.97 -7.74 -4.93
CA GLY A 125 -36.88 -8.29 -5.93
C GLY A 125 -37.61 -9.54 -5.43
N THR A 126 -38.82 -9.77 -5.95
CA THR A 126 -39.74 -10.80 -5.46
C THR A 126 -39.88 -12.03 -6.38
N ASN A 127 -39.62 -11.87 -7.68
CA ASN A 127 -39.84 -12.93 -8.68
C ASN A 127 -38.70 -12.99 -9.72
N PRO A 128 -38.29 -14.19 -10.16
CA PRO A 128 -37.38 -14.34 -11.30
C PRO A 128 -37.93 -13.66 -12.57
N PRO A 129 -37.08 -13.20 -13.50
CA PRO A 129 -35.61 -13.23 -13.49
C PRO A 129 -34.97 -11.98 -12.84
N ASN A 130 -35.71 -11.24 -12.00
CA ASN A 130 -35.35 -9.92 -11.47
C ASN A 130 -34.86 -9.93 -10.01
N ILE A 131 -34.71 -11.10 -9.38
CA ILE A 131 -34.16 -11.22 -8.02
C ILE A 131 -32.64 -10.99 -8.07
N VAL A 132 -32.14 -10.19 -7.14
CA VAL A 132 -30.71 -9.94 -6.93
C VAL A 132 -30.38 -10.32 -5.48
N TYR A 133 -29.45 -11.24 -5.31
CA TYR A 133 -28.82 -11.57 -4.03
C TYR A 133 -27.50 -10.81 -3.93
N GLY A 134 -27.06 -10.50 -2.72
CA GLY A 134 -25.73 -9.95 -2.50
C GLY A 134 -25.37 -9.79 -1.04
N LEU A 135 -24.08 -9.58 -0.80
CA LEU A 135 -23.50 -9.47 0.53
C LEU A 135 -22.22 -8.63 0.49
N PHE A 136 -21.81 -8.16 1.67
CA PHE A 136 -20.42 -7.81 1.90
C PHE A 136 -19.88 -8.54 3.14
N LEU A 137 -18.56 -8.71 3.17
CA LEU A 137 -17.78 -9.17 4.32
C LEU A 137 -16.54 -8.29 4.45
N CYS A 138 -16.40 -7.57 5.56
CA CYS A 138 -15.21 -6.83 5.94
C CYS A 138 -14.26 -7.70 6.77
N ARG A 139 -12.96 -7.42 6.70
CA ARG A 139 -11.93 -8.12 7.47
C ARG A 139 -12.07 -7.80 8.97
N GLY A 140 -11.83 -8.79 9.84
CA GLY A 140 -12.23 -8.73 11.25
C GLY A 140 -11.49 -7.73 12.15
N ASP A 141 -10.40 -7.14 11.65
CA ASP A 141 -9.53 -6.16 12.31
C ASP A 141 -9.82 -4.70 11.94
N VAL A 142 -10.53 -4.44 10.83
CA VAL A 142 -10.69 -3.08 10.30
C VAL A 142 -11.79 -2.29 11.04
N THR A 143 -11.65 -0.96 11.05
CA THR A 143 -12.65 -0.10 11.70
C THR A 143 -13.96 -0.08 10.91
N LYS A 144 -15.06 0.30 11.59
CA LYS A 144 -16.36 0.54 10.92
C LYS A 144 -16.27 1.59 9.80
N ALA A 145 -15.40 2.59 9.94
CA ALA A 145 -15.20 3.62 8.91
C ALA A 145 -14.51 3.02 7.68
N THR A 146 -13.41 2.28 7.89
CA THR A 146 -12.67 1.56 6.84
C THR A 146 -13.56 0.54 6.11
N CYS A 147 -14.39 -0.21 6.85
CA CYS A 147 -15.38 -1.11 6.28
C CYS A 147 -16.46 -0.36 5.45
N GLN A 148 -16.93 0.80 5.94
CA GLN A 148 -17.88 1.64 5.19
C GLN A 148 -17.28 2.24 3.93
N GLU A 149 -16.04 2.70 3.98
CA GLU A 149 -15.28 3.19 2.82
C GLU A 149 -15.12 2.09 1.78
N CYS A 150 -14.57 0.93 2.18
CA CYS A 150 -14.35 -0.22 1.31
C CYS A 150 -15.64 -0.70 0.63
N VAL A 151 -16.72 -0.91 1.40
CA VAL A 151 -18.01 -1.33 0.86
C VAL A 151 -18.61 -0.27 -0.07
N SER A 152 -18.37 1.01 0.20
CA SER A 152 -18.83 2.11 -0.66
C SER A 152 -18.11 2.13 -2.00
N ASP A 153 -16.79 1.95 -1.98
CA ASP A 153 -15.92 1.98 -3.15
C ASP A 153 -16.08 0.72 -4.01
N ALA A 154 -16.09 -0.47 -3.39
CA ALA A 154 -16.39 -1.74 -4.05
C ALA A 154 -17.77 -1.71 -4.76
N ALA A 155 -18.82 -1.23 -4.07
CA ALA A 155 -20.13 -1.05 -4.67
C ALA A 155 -20.16 0.07 -5.75
N GLY A 156 -19.20 1.00 -5.74
CA GLY A 156 -19.04 2.03 -6.76
C GLY A 156 -18.43 1.48 -8.04
N ARG A 157 -17.35 0.71 -7.90
CA ARG A 157 -16.61 0.12 -9.03
C ARG A 157 -17.29 -1.12 -9.63
N LEU A 158 -18.14 -1.84 -8.89
CA LEU A 158 -18.76 -3.10 -9.37
C LEU A 158 -19.41 -2.98 -10.76
N LEU A 159 -20.23 -1.95 -10.97
CA LEU A 159 -20.94 -1.75 -12.25
C LEU A 159 -20.02 -1.32 -13.40
N GLN A 160 -18.82 -0.83 -13.08
CA GLN A 160 -17.80 -0.41 -14.05
C GLN A 160 -16.89 -1.58 -14.43
N LEU A 161 -16.50 -2.40 -13.44
CA LEU A 161 -15.61 -3.56 -13.61
C LEU A 161 -16.35 -4.79 -14.15
N CYS A 162 -17.61 -5.00 -13.76
CA CYS A 162 -18.43 -6.14 -14.19
C CYS A 162 -19.72 -5.70 -14.94
N PRO A 163 -19.60 -4.99 -16.09
CA PRO A 163 -20.75 -4.44 -16.78
C PRO A 163 -21.72 -5.53 -17.27
N ASN A 164 -23.02 -5.32 -17.02
CA ASN A 164 -24.13 -6.20 -17.41
C ASN A 164 -24.09 -7.63 -16.82
N ARG A 165 -23.19 -7.94 -15.88
CA ARG A 165 -23.04 -9.27 -15.28
C ARG A 165 -23.98 -9.45 -14.08
N LYS A 166 -24.69 -10.57 -14.03
CA LYS A 166 -25.57 -10.91 -12.89
C LYS A 166 -24.85 -11.56 -11.71
N ILE A 167 -23.62 -12.05 -11.90
CA ILE A 167 -22.73 -12.48 -10.83
C ILE A 167 -21.42 -11.70 -10.93
N ALA A 168 -21.03 -11.06 -9.83
CA ALA A 168 -19.82 -10.27 -9.72
C ALA A 168 -19.30 -10.28 -8.27
N LEU A 169 -17.98 -10.31 -8.13
CA LEU A 169 -17.23 -10.25 -6.88
C LEU A 169 -16.19 -9.14 -6.99
N ILE A 170 -16.15 -8.21 -6.05
CA ILE A 170 -15.12 -7.18 -5.92
C ILE A 170 -14.40 -7.39 -4.59
N THR A 171 -13.08 -7.51 -4.62
CA THR A 171 -12.24 -7.83 -3.47
C THR A 171 -11.21 -6.72 -3.26
N TYR A 172 -11.22 -6.16 -2.05
CA TYR A 172 -10.20 -5.29 -1.48
C TYR A 172 -9.58 -6.03 -0.27
N ASP A 173 -8.47 -5.51 0.26
CA ASP A 173 -7.80 -6.07 1.43
C ASP A 173 -8.66 -5.94 2.71
N GLU A 174 -9.51 -4.89 2.78
CA GLU A 174 -10.36 -4.59 3.93
C GLU A 174 -11.77 -5.18 3.83
N CYS A 175 -12.25 -5.49 2.61
CA CYS A 175 -13.57 -6.09 2.40
C CYS A 175 -13.76 -6.77 1.04
N THR A 176 -14.73 -7.69 0.99
CA THR A 176 -15.23 -8.34 -0.22
C THR A 176 -16.72 -8.04 -0.39
N LEU A 177 -17.15 -7.74 -1.61
CA LEU A 177 -18.56 -7.51 -1.97
C LEU A 177 -18.97 -8.41 -3.14
N CYS A 178 -20.12 -9.09 -3.01
CA CYS A 178 -20.66 -9.99 -4.04
C CYS A 178 -22.11 -9.65 -4.37
N ASN A 179 -22.49 -9.79 -5.65
CA ASN A 179 -23.89 -10.00 -6.06
C ASN A 179 -24.03 -11.25 -6.94
N ALA A 180 -25.23 -11.85 -6.92
CA ALA A 180 -25.61 -12.97 -7.77
C ALA A 180 -27.10 -12.93 -8.14
N SER A 181 -27.53 -13.55 -9.25
CA SER A 181 -28.95 -13.71 -9.60
C SER A 181 -29.62 -14.97 -9.08
N PHE A 182 -28.84 -15.88 -8.51
CA PHE A 182 -29.29 -17.03 -7.74
C PHE A 182 -28.39 -17.15 -6.51
N PHE A 183 -28.90 -17.73 -5.42
CA PHE A 183 -28.07 -18.04 -4.27
C PHE A 183 -27.25 -19.29 -4.61
N SER A 184 -26.12 -19.11 -5.28
CA SER A 184 -25.15 -20.16 -5.52
C SER A 184 -24.64 -20.68 -4.18
N GLU A 185 -24.66 -22.01 -4.00
CA GLU A 185 -23.70 -22.62 -3.10
C GLU A 185 -22.31 -22.18 -3.58
N TRP A 186 -21.53 -21.55 -2.71
CA TRP A 186 -20.11 -21.35 -2.94
C TRP A 186 -19.42 -22.72 -2.77
N GLN A 187 -19.57 -23.58 -3.78
CA GLN A 187 -18.70 -24.75 -3.91
C GLN A 187 -17.28 -24.22 -4.07
N SER A 188 -16.46 -24.46 -3.05
CA SER A 188 -15.03 -24.20 -3.08
C SER A 188 -14.39 -25.14 -4.10
N ASP A 189 -14.16 -24.65 -5.31
CA ASP A 189 -13.38 -25.37 -6.32
C ASP A 189 -11.91 -25.48 -5.83
N PRO A 190 -11.40 -26.68 -5.52
CA PRO A 190 -10.10 -26.85 -4.90
C PRO A 190 -8.99 -26.84 -5.97
N GLN A 191 -8.89 -25.74 -6.72
CA GLN A 191 -7.96 -25.54 -7.85
C GLN A 191 -7.12 -24.27 -7.69
N VAL A 192 -6.58 -24.07 -6.48
CA VAL A 192 -5.48 -23.12 -6.16
C VAL A 192 -4.51 -23.81 -5.22
#